data_AF-A0A558FUA1-F1
#
_entry.id   AF-A0A558FUA1-F1
#
_cell.length_a   1.000
_cell.length_b   1.000
_cell.length_c   1.000
_cell.angle_alpha   90.00
_cell.angle_beta   90.00
_cell.angle_gamma   90.00
#
_symmetry.space_group_name_H-M   'P 1'
#
loop_
_entity.id
_entity.type
_entity.pdbx_description
1 polymer ?
#
loop_
_entity_poly.entity_id
_entity_poly.type
_entity_poly.pdbx_seq_one_letter_code
_entity_poly.pdbx_strand_id
1 'polypeptide(L)' 'MEVSVNVSISMPPEMLKKIDENARFHGESRAAYVRHLIQQAPDSPFDAPDHRLTEEPPEA' A
#
# COMPACT_ATOMS: atom_id res chain seq x y z
N MET A 1 1.18 20.80 -12.18
CA MET A 1 0.67 21.16 -10.85
C MET A 1 0.42 19.84 -10.12
N GLU A 2 1.18 19.52 -9.09
CA GLU A 2 0.88 18.35 -8.25
C GLU A 2 -0.29 18.70 -7.33
N VAL A 3 -1.46 18.15 -7.62
CA VAL A 3 -2.64 18.30 -6.77
C VAL A 3 -2.59 17.21 -5.72
N SER A 4 -2.24 17.56 -4.49
CA SER A 4 -2.31 16.63 -3.36
C SER A 4 -3.74 16.56 -2.84
N VAL A 5 -4.40 15.41 -3.03
CA VAL A 5 -5.71 15.11 -2.47
C VAL A 5 -5.58 14.23 -1.23
N ASN A 6 -6.43 14.49 -0.21
CA ASN A 6 -6.50 13.68 0.99
C ASN A 6 -7.73 12.76 0.91
N VAL A 7 -7.55 11.47 1.19
CA VAL A 7 -8.63 10.47 1.22
C VAL A 7 -8.74 9.92 2.64
N SER A 8 -9.91 10.04 3.23
CA SER A 8 -10.23 9.48 4.55
C SER A 8 -11.14 8.28 4.38
N ILE A 9 -10.71 7.12 4.90
CA ILE A 9 -11.45 5.87 4.81
C ILE A 9 -11.67 5.32 6.21
N SER A 10 -12.93 5.08 6.57
CA SER A 10 -13.27 4.40 7.81
C SER A 10 -13.00 2.90 7.64
N MET A 11 -12.11 2.36 8.48
CA MET A 11 -11.75 0.95 8.49
C MET A 11 -11.84 0.38 9.91
N PRO A 12 -12.15 -0.91 10.08
CA PRO A 12 -12.07 -1.55 11.39
C PRO A 12 -10.62 -1.56 11.90
N PRO A 13 -10.42 -1.51 13.24
CA PRO A 13 -9.09 -1.38 13.84
C PRO A 13 -8.16 -2.56 13.50
N GLU A 14 -8.73 -3.76 13.28
CA GLU A 14 -7.96 -4.94 12.88
C GLU A 14 -7.32 -4.79 11.50
N MET A 15 -7.99 -4.12 10.56
CA MET A 15 -7.41 -3.85 9.23
C MET A 15 -6.29 -2.82 9.32
N LEU A 16 -6.47 -1.77 10.15
CA LEU A 16 -5.42 -0.79 10.39
C LEU A 16 -4.15 -1.46 10.92
N LYS A 17 -4.30 -2.37 11.91
CA LYS A 17 -3.18 -3.12 12.48
C LYS A 17 -2.44 -3.94 11.42
N LYS A 18 -3.16 -4.66 10.56
CA LYS A 18 -2.56 -5.44 9.46
C LYS A 18 -1.83 -4.55 8.45
N ILE A 19 -2.40 -3.39 8.11
CA ILE A 19 -1.75 -2.41 7.22
C ILE A 19 -0.44 -1.92 7.86
N ASP A 20 -0.47 -1.58 9.14
CA ASP A 20 0.71 -1.15 9.90
C ASP A 20 1.82 -2.19 9.95
N GLU A 21 1.47 -3.44 10.25
CA GLU A 21 2.41 -4.55 10.36
C GLU A 21 3.10 -4.83 9.01
N ASN A 22 2.33 -4.88 7.91
CA ASN A 22 2.90 -5.11 6.58
C ASN A 22 3.68 -3.89 6.07
N ALA A 23 3.19 -2.67 6.28
CA ALA A 23 3.94 -1.46 5.91
C ALA A 23 5.33 -1.44 6.58
N ARG A 24 5.39 -1.79 7.88
CA ARG A 24 6.68 -1.94 8.60
C ARG A 24 7.55 -3.05 8.03
N PHE A 25 6.97 -4.20 7.70
CA PHE A 25 7.69 -5.31 7.09
C PHE A 25 8.37 -4.90 5.77
N HIS A 26 7.69 -4.09 4.95
CA HIS A 26 8.22 -3.58 3.69
C HIS A 26 9.03 -2.28 3.83
N GLY A 27 9.23 -1.76 5.04
CA GLY A 27 9.94 -0.50 5.27
C GLY A 27 9.22 0.73 4.72
N GLU A 28 7.92 0.63 4.43
CA GLU A 28 7.11 1.70 3.85
C GLU A 28 6.27 2.44 4.89
N SER A 29 5.95 3.70 4.59
CA SER A 29 4.90 4.40 5.34
C SER A 29 3.53 3.78 5.04
N ARG A 30 2.59 3.84 5.99
CA ARG A 30 1.20 3.36 5.79
C ARG A 30 0.58 3.87 4.49
N ALA A 31 0.78 5.16 4.20
CA ALA A 31 0.21 5.78 3.00
C ALA A 31 0.90 5.31 1.72
N ALA A 32 2.21 5.03 1.75
CA ALA A 32 2.92 4.44 0.62
C ALA A 32 2.41 3.02 0.36
N TYR A 33 2.35 2.20 1.41
CA TYR A 33 1.86 0.83 1.34
C TYR A 33 0.40 0.75 0.83
N VAL A 34 -0.49 1.60 1.33
CA VAL A 34 -1.89 1.64 0.85
C VAL A 34 -1.97 2.06 -0.62
N ARG A 35 -1.17 3.04 -1.06
CA ARG A 35 -1.13 3.42 -2.49
C ARG A 35 -0.62 2.28 -3.35
N HIS A 36 0.41 1.57 -2.90
CA HIS A 36 0.96 0.41 -3.59
C HIS A 36 -0.08 -0.72 -3.71
N LEU A 37 -0.79 -1.03 -2.62
CA LEU A 37 -1.89 -2.01 -2.66
C LEU A 37 -2.99 -1.59 -3.64
N ILE A 38 -3.34 -0.31 -3.68
CA ILE A 38 -4.31 0.21 -4.65
C ILE A 38 -3.80 0.01 -6.06
N GLN A 39 -2.53 0.28 -6.36
CA GLN A 39 -1.94 0.05 -7.69
C GLN A 39 -1.87 -1.45 -8.06
N GLN A 40 -1.62 -2.32 -7.08
CA GLN A 40 -1.52 -3.77 -7.29
C GLN A 40 -2.89 -4.47 -7.42
N ALA A 41 -3.99 -3.83 -7.00
CA ALA A 41 -5.32 -4.43 -7.06
C ALA A 41 -5.73 -4.76 -8.51
N PRO A 42 -6.37 -5.91 -8.76
CA PRO A 42 -6.68 -6.36 -10.13
C PRO A 42 -7.66 -5.43 -10.85
N ASP A 43 -8.58 -4.82 -10.11
CA ASP A 43 -9.55 -3.85 -10.64
C ASP A 43 -9.07 -2.40 -10.51
N SER A 44 -7.77 -2.21 -10.26
CA SER A 44 -7.20 -0.88 -10.15
C SER A 44 -7.21 -0.19 -11.51
N PRO A 45 -7.66 1.08 -11.58
CA PRO A 45 -7.52 1.88 -12.79
C PRO A 45 -6.09 2.44 -12.96
N PHE A 46 -5.17 2.14 -12.04
CA PHE A 46 -3.80 2.63 -12.03
C PHE A 46 -2.83 1.58 -12.58
N ASP A 47 -1.69 2.03 -13.10
CA ASP A 47 -0.61 1.14 -13.49
C ASP A 47 -0.13 0.29 -12.31
N ALA A 48 0.10 -0.99 -12.58
CA ALA A 48 0.65 -1.91 -11.61
C ALA A 48 2.08 -1.48 -11.22
N PRO A 49 2.44 -1.59 -9.94
CA PRO A 49 3.78 -1.24 -9.49
C PRO A 49 4.82 -2.24 -10.02
N ASP A 50 6.06 -1.78 -10.25
CA ASP A 50 7.19 -2.57 -10.78
C ASP A 50 7.50 -3.81 -9.93
N HIS A 51 7.25 -3.72 -8.62
CA HIS A 51 7.37 -4.81 -7.67
C HIS A 51 6.03 -5.06 -7.01
N ARG A 52 5.69 -6.32 -6.75
CA ARG A 52 4.48 -6.69 -6.01
C ARG A 52 4.83 -6.86 -4.53
N LEU A 53 3.97 -6.40 -3.63
CA LEU A 53 4.09 -6.64 -2.18
C LEU A 53 3.79 -8.09 -1.76
N THR A 54 3.80 -9.01 -2.72
CA THR A 54 3.65 -10.45 -2.52
C THR A 54 4.73 -11.11 -3.36
N GLU A 55 5.54 -11.95 -2.71
CA GLU A 55 6.77 -12.63 -3.21
C GLU A 55 8.02 -11.98 -2.60
N GLU A 56 8.40 -12.54 -1.45
CA GLU A 56 9.69 -12.49 -0.71
C GLU A 56 10.52 -11.19 -0.78
N PRO A 57 10.94 -10.63 0.38
CA PRO A 57 11.83 -9.46 0.36
C PRO A 57 13.06 -9.79 -0.50
N PRO A 58 13.55 -8.87 -1.34
CA PRO A 58 14.72 -9.13 -2.16
C PRO A 58 15.85 -9.57 -1.22
N GLU A 59 16.38 -10.77 -1.45
CA GLU A 59 17.60 -11.23 -0.79
C GLU A 59 18.67 -10.15 -1.00
N ALA A 60 19.21 -9.65 0.11
CA ALA A 60 20.27 -8.65 0.14
C ALA A 60 21.58 -9.21 -0.41
#